data_AF-A0A7J9VZE5-F1
#
_entry.id   AF-A0A7J9VZE5-F1
#
_cell.length_a   1.000
_cell.length_b   1.000
_cell.length_c   1.000
_cell.angle_alpha   90.00
_cell.angle_beta   90.00
_cell.angle_gamma   90.00
#
_symmetry.space_group_name_H-M   'P 1'
#
loop_
_entity.id
_entity.type
_entity.pdbx_description
1 polymer ?
#
loop_
_entity_poly.entity_id
_entity_poly.type
_entity_poly.pdbx_seq_one_letter_code
_entity_poly.pdbx_strand_id
1 'polypeptide(L)' 'MDEGVARRLRTALDLYEVGERMYRTRLRRIRPEASAAEIDAEIRTWLGHRPGAEFGDFPGPPSRRFE' A
#
# COMPACT_ATOMS: atom_id res chain seq x y z
N MET A 1 7.33 12.51 21.95
CA MET A 1 7.30 11.36 21.02
C MET A 1 8.74 10.94 20.75
N ASP A 2 9.02 9.65 20.64
CA ASP A 2 10.36 9.19 20.21
C ASP A 2 10.59 9.62 18.75
N GLU A 3 11.58 10.49 18.53
CA GLU A 3 11.96 11.02 17.21
C GLU A 3 12.28 9.89 16.22
N GLY A 4 12.82 8.76 16.72
CA GLY A 4 13.09 7.57 15.94
C GLY A 4 11.81 6.90 15.42
N VAL A 5 10.76 6.82 16.23
CA VAL A 5 9.44 6.28 15.82
C VAL A 5 8.80 7.20 14.79
N ALA A 6 8.78 8.51 15.05
CA ALA A 6 8.18 9.49 14.15
C ALA A 6 8.86 9.47 12.77
N ARG A 7 10.20 9.40 12.73
CA ARG A 7 10.96 9.30 11.48
C ARG A 7 10.63 8.03 10.71
N ARG A 8 10.58 6.86 11.37
CA ARG A 8 10.22 5.59 10.71
C ARG A 8 8.83 5.64 10.10
N LEU A 9 7.87 6.21 10.81
CA LEU A 9 6.51 6.37 10.28
C LEU A 9 6.49 7.28 9.05
N ARG A 10 7.16 8.43 9.09
CA ARG A 10 7.28 9.33 7.93
C ARG A 10 7.88 8.61 6.72
N THR A 11 8.99 7.91 6.91
CA THR A 11 9.61 7.10 5.84
C THR A 11 8.66 6.05 5.27
N ALA A 12 7.87 5.38 6.10
CA ALA A 12 6.89 4.40 5.63
C ALA A 12 5.79 5.06 4.76
N LEU A 13 5.32 6.25 5.15
CA LEU A 13 4.35 7.02 4.37
C LEU A 13 4.94 7.50 3.04
N ASP A 14 6.18 8.00 3.05
CA ASP A 14 6.88 8.41 1.82
C ASP A 14 7.01 7.25 0.83
N LEU A 15 7.38 6.06 1.32
CA LEU A 15 7.50 4.85 0.50
C LEU A 15 6.15 4.40 -0.03
N TYR A 16 5.08 4.50 0.77
CA TYR A 16 3.71 4.23 0.33
C TYR A 16 3.32 5.11 -0.86
N GLU A 17 3.55 6.42 -0.79
CA GLU A 17 3.20 7.35 -1.87
C GLU A 17 4.00 7.07 -3.16
N VAL A 18 5.28 6.69 -3.03
CA VAL A 18 6.09 6.27 -4.17
C VAL A 18 5.51 4.99 -4.79
N GLY A 19 5.18 3.99 -3.98
CA GLY A 19 4.57 2.73 -4.44
C GLY A 19 3.24 2.94 -5.16
N GLU A 20 2.35 3.77 -4.61
CA GLU A 20 1.06 4.08 -5.24
C GLU A 20 1.24 4.73 -6.63
N ARG A 21 2.17 5.71 -6.75
CA ARG A 21 2.49 6.36 -8.02
C ARG A 21 3.03 5.38 -9.06
N MET A 22 3.88 4.44 -8.65
CA MET A 22 4.39 3.39 -9.52
C MET A 22 3.27 2.45 -9.99
N TYR A 23 2.37 2.04 -9.09
CA TYR A 23 1.25 1.18 -9.43
C TYR A 23 0.27 1.86 -10.38
N ARG A 24 -0.08 3.12 -10.12
CA ARG A 24 -0.87 3.97 -11.02
C ARG A 24 -0.25 4.07 -12.42
N THR A 25 1.06 4.29 -12.49
CA THR A 25 1.80 4.35 -13.75
C THR A 25 1.75 3.02 -14.49
N ARG A 26 1.89 1.90 -13.77
CA ARG A 26 1.72 0.55 -14.33
C ARG A 26 0.32 0.37 -14.92
N LEU A 27 -0.74 0.71 -14.18
CA LEU A 27 -2.13 0.61 -14.62
C LEU A 27 -2.36 1.39 -15.93
N ARG A 28 -1.88 2.63 -16.02
CA ARG A 28 -1.95 3.43 -17.26
C ARG A 28 -1.25 2.78 -18.46
N ARG A 29 -0.16 2.04 -18.24
CA ARG A 29 0.57 1.34 -19.31
C ARG A 29 -0.17 0.09 -19.78
N ILE A 30 -0.77 -0.66 -18.85
CA ILE A 30 -1.45 -1.93 -19.17
C ILE A 30 -2.90 -1.75 -19.62
N ARG A 31 -3.52 -0.61 -19.29
CA ARG A 31 -4.93 -0.25 -19.61
C ARG A 31 -5.00 1.21 -20.07
N PRO A 32 -4.46 1.54 -21.25
CA PRO A 32 -4.40 2.93 -21.74
C PRO A 32 -5.77 3.59 -21.94
N GLU A 33 -6.81 2.80 -22.17
CA GLU A 33 -8.21 3.22 -22.31
C GLU A 33 -8.92 3.48 -20.98
N ALA A 34 -8.35 3.05 -19.85
CA ALA A 34 -8.96 3.25 -18.55
C ALA A 34 -8.99 4.73 -18.17
N SER A 35 -10.16 5.20 -17.76
CA SER A 35 -10.34 6.53 -17.19
C SER A 35 -9.60 6.67 -15.86
N ALA A 36 -9.36 7.91 -15.44
CA ALA A 36 -8.76 8.19 -14.14
C ALA A 36 -9.58 7.59 -12.98
N ALA A 37 -10.91 7.63 -13.08
CA ALA A 37 -11.81 7.09 -12.07
C ALA A 37 -11.71 5.56 -11.95
N GLU A 38 -11.59 4.85 -13.06
CA GLU A 38 -11.39 3.40 -13.08
C GLU A 38 -10.04 3.02 -12.46
N ILE A 39 -8.97 3.75 -12.80
CA ILE A 39 -7.65 3.55 -12.21
C ILE A 39 -7.70 3.77 -10.68
N ASP A 40 -8.36 4.83 -10.22
CA ASP A 40 -8.50 5.10 -8.78
C ASP A 40 -9.31 4.02 -8.05
N ALA A 41 -10.35 3.49 -8.69
CA ALA A 41 -11.15 2.40 -8.13
C ALA A 41 -10.34 1.10 -8.01
N GLU A 42 -9.50 0.80 -9.01
CA GLU A 42 -8.63 -0.37 -9.00
C GLU A 42 -7.52 -0.25 -7.93
N ILE A 43 -6.91 0.94 -7.78
CA ILE A 43 -5.95 1.22 -6.71
C ILE A 43 -6.59 1.02 -5.33
N ARG A 44 -7.80 1.57 -5.11
CA ARG A 44 -8.53 1.39 -3.84
C ARG A 44 -8.81 -0.09 -3.55
N THR A 45 -9.25 -0.82 -4.57
CA THR A 45 -9.50 -2.26 -4.46
C THR A 45 -8.23 -3.01 -4.07
N TRP A 46 -7.11 -2.73 -4.74
CA TRP A 46 -5.83 -3.39 -4.48
C TRP A 46 -5.27 -3.06 -3.08
N LEU A 47 -5.44 -1.83 -2.60
CA LEU A 47 -5.02 -1.42 -1.25
C LEU A 47 -5.86 -2.10 -0.15
N GLY A 48 -7.15 -2.31 -0.39
CA GLY A 48 -8.04 -3.00 0.56
C GLY A 48 -7.89 -4.52 0.52
N HIS A 49 -7.60 -5.09 -0.66
CA HIS A 49 -7.46 -6.51 -0.88
C HIS A 49 -6.38 -6.76 -1.92
N ARG A 50 -5.13 -6.91 -1.45
CA ARG A 50 -3.97 -7.22 -2.31
C ARG A 50 -3.93 -8.73 -2.59
N PRO A 51 -4.25 -9.20 -3.80
CA PRO A 51 -4.28 -10.64 -4.09
C PRO A 51 -2.90 -11.28 -3.92
N GLY A 52 -2.85 -12.45 -3.28
CA GLY A 52 -1.63 -13.20 -3.01
C GLY A 52 -0.84 -12.74 -1.78
N ALA A 53 -1.34 -11.74 -1.05
CA ALA A 53 -0.79 -11.33 0.22
C ALA A 53 -1.86 -10.71 1.12
N GLU A 54 -2.96 -11.45 1.25
CA GLU A 54 -4.15 -11.12 2.04
C GLU A 54 -3.82 -10.91 3.53
N PHE A 55 -2.75 -11.55 4.01
CA PHE A 55 -2.24 -11.45 5.39
C PHE A 55 -0.99 -10.57 5.50
N GLY A 56 -0.67 -9.78 4.46
CA GLY A 56 0.58 -9.04 4.34
C GLY A 56 1.72 -9.91 3.78
N ASP A 57 2.92 -9.32 3.70
CA ASP A 57 4.12 -10.01 3.16
C ASP A 57 4.73 -11.01 4.15
N PHE A 58 4.32 -10.97 5.42
CA PHE A 58 4.80 -11.87 6.46
C PHE A 58 3.73 -12.04 7.55
N PRO A 59 3.48 -13.27 8.05
CA PRO A 59 2.61 -13.48 9.21
C PRO A 59 3.33 -12.88 10.43
N GLY A 60 2.97 -11.65 10.80
CA GLY A 60 3.59 -10.93 11.91
C GLY A 60 3.67 -11.78 13.20
N PRO A 61 4.54 -11.43 14.14
CA PRO A 61 4.64 -12.16 15.40
C PRO A 61 3.30 -12.16 16.16
N PRO A 62 3.03 -13.19 16.99
CA PRO A 62 1.82 -13.24 17.81
C PRO A 62 1.64 -11.96 18.63
N SER A 63 0.40 -11.48 18.72
CA SER A 63 0.07 -10.31 19.55
C SER A 63 0.26 -10.64 21.03
N ARG A 64 1.03 -9.83 21.75
CA ARG A 64 1.16 -9.91 23.23
C ARG A 64 0.09 -9.12 23.99
N ARG A 65 -0.91 -8.56 23.30
CA ARG A 65 -1.94 -7.71 23.96
C ARG A 65 -2.82 -8.46 24.96
N PHE A 66 -2.84 -9.79 24.91
CA PHE A 66 -3.67 -10.65 25.75
C PHE A 66 -2.83 -11.62 26.60
N GLU A 67 -1.52 -11.35 26.74
CA GLU A 67 -0.69 -11.96 27.80
C GLU A 67 -0.88 -11.24 29.13
#